data_AF-A0A7S1ZK96-F1
#
_entry.id   AF-A0A7S1ZK96-F1
#
_cell.length_a   1.000
_cell.length_b   1.000
_cell.length_c   1.000
_cell.angle_alpha   90.00
_cell.angle_beta   90.00
_cell.angle_gamma   90.00
#
_symmetry.space_group_name_H-M   'P 1'
#
loop_
_entity.id
_entity.type
_entity.pdbx_description
1 polymer ?
#
loop_
_entity_poly.entity_id
_entity_poly.type
_entity_poly.pdbx_seq_one_letter_code
_entity_poly.pdbx_strand_id
1 'polypeptide(L)'
;THYTMTSTNDNNNNNVEKAPTTTTNINTSNNNNKLAPFNPTCTHAQSIALNLLSLQTSDVLFDLGCGDGRFLCKAIQHIPYGLSCVGVEYDEMFVTRAKDAVANLNQELTTKEEEDGGGGEGGKKRSVIEIRHGDVLNESIISPSSTSSLSLYRDGTAIFLYLLPKGLKRVKPLLEKAALERKRQQQEKKNDDDENDKPLLRIVSYMFSIPGWDPIHVDRSTKGECPVYLYHLT
;
A
#
# COMPACT_ATOMS: atom_id res chain seq x y z
N THR A 1 32.41 66.45 -22.75
CA THR A 1 32.85 66.10 -21.38
C THR A 1 32.90 64.59 -21.28
N HIS A 2 33.93 63.96 -21.84
CA HIS A 2 35.20 63.54 -21.21
C HIS A 2 35.09 62.22 -20.42
N TYR A 3 35.81 61.23 -20.96
CA TYR A 3 36.18 59.93 -20.42
C TYR A 3 37.22 60.08 -19.30
N THR A 4 37.18 59.21 -18.28
CA THR A 4 38.39 58.63 -17.66
C THR A 4 38.06 57.40 -16.81
N MET A 5 38.80 56.32 -17.05
CA MET A 5 39.06 55.25 -16.07
C MET A 5 40.19 55.68 -15.13
N THR A 6 40.14 55.25 -13.87
CA THR A 6 41.34 54.88 -13.07
C THR A 6 40.95 53.90 -11.98
N SER A 7 41.63 52.76 -11.93
CA SER A 7 41.73 51.87 -10.78
C SER A 7 42.61 52.48 -9.69
N THR A 8 42.29 52.23 -8.42
CA THR A 8 43.28 52.02 -7.37
C THR A 8 42.79 50.98 -6.37
N ASN A 9 43.71 50.09 -6.03
CA ASN A 9 43.62 49.01 -5.08
C ASN A 9 44.25 49.55 -3.79
N ASP A 10 43.62 49.41 -2.62
CA ASP A 10 44.30 49.55 -1.34
C ASP A 10 43.74 48.55 -0.32
N ASN A 11 44.62 47.65 0.07
CA ASN A 11 44.47 46.71 1.16
C ASN A 11 44.41 47.46 2.49
N ASN A 12 43.49 47.09 3.37
CA ASN A 12 43.82 47.11 4.79
C ASN A 12 43.21 45.91 5.53
N ASN A 13 44.10 45.04 5.96
CA ASN A 13 43.86 43.94 6.88
C ASN A 13 43.37 44.50 8.22
N ASN A 14 42.25 43.99 8.72
CA ASN A 14 42.06 43.81 10.16
C ASN A 14 41.41 42.45 10.40
N ASN A 15 42.30 41.51 10.75
CA ASN A 15 42.01 40.16 11.17
C ASN A 15 41.37 40.22 12.57
N VAL A 16 40.06 40.02 12.66
CA VAL A 16 39.39 39.62 13.91
C VAL A 16 38.71 38.29 13.64
N GLU A 17 39.39 37.26 14.14
CA GLU A 17 38.99 35.88 14.21
C GLU A 17 37.55 35.74 14.74
N LYS A 18 36.63 35.27 13.89
CA LYS A 18 35.29 34.86 14.31
C LYS A 18 35.04 33.43 13.83
N ALA A 19 34.80 32.57 14.82
CA ALA A 19 34.61 31.13 14.71
C ALA A 19 33.67 30.71 13.55
N PRO A 20 33.93 29.56 12.90
CA PRO A 20 33.08 29.07 11.84
C PRO A 20 31.73 28.68 12.44
N THR A 21 30.73 29.54 12.22
CA THR A 21 29.35 29.20 12.58
C THR A 21 28.82 28.34 11.45
N THR A 22 28.84 27.03 11.69
CA THR A 22 28.28 25.97 10.86
C THR A 22 26.91 26.39 10.32
N THR A 23 26.88 26.81 9.06
CA THR A 23 25.63 26.89 8.30
C THR A 23 25.23 25.46 8.00
N THR A 24 24.48 24.87 8.91
CA THR A 24 23.91 23.54 8.75
C THR A 24 22.93 23.58 7.58
N ASN A 25 23.32 22.93 6.49
CA ASN A 25 22.48 22.66 5.32
C ASN A 25 21.09 22.22 5.77
N ILE A 26 20.08 22.97 5.34
CA ILE A 26 18.67 22.65 5.55
C ILE A 26 18.37 21.33 4.83
N ASN A 27 17.95 20.35 5.63
CA ASN A 27 17.43 19.02 5.29
C ASN A 27 17.00 18.84 3.83
N THR A 28 17.86 18.19 3.04
CA THR A 28 17.41 17.36 1.91
C THR A 28 16.82 16.09 2.53
N SER A 29 15.53 16.11 2.84
CA SER A 29 14.82 14.87 3.15
C SER A 29 15.03 13.92 1.97
N ASN A 30 15.59 12.75 2.25
CA ASN A 30 15.87 11.74 1.24
C ASN A 30 14.54 11.27 0.61
N ASN A 31 14.14 11.92 -0.48
CA ASN A 31 13.04 11.53 -1.38
C ASN A 31 13.22 10.15 -2.04
N ASN A 32 14.18 9.35 -1.58
CA ASN A 32 14.55 8.07 -2.19
C ASN A 32 13.55 6.94 -1.90
N ASN A 33 12.68 7.05 -0.90
CA ASN A 33 11.72 5.99 -0.53
C ASN A 33 10.26 6.24 -0.94
N LYS A 34 9.94 7.38 -1.57
CA LYS A 34 8.60 7.63 -2.10
C LYS A 34 8.36 6.78 -3.35
N LEU A 35 7.43 5.82 -3.27
CA LEU A 35 7.15 4.86 -4.36
C LEU A 35 6.15 5.39 -5.41
N ALA A 36 5.31 6.34 -5.01
CA ALA A 36 4.37 7.07 -5.88
C ALA A 36 3.92 8.38 -5.20
N PRO A 37 3.43 9.38 -5.97
CA PRO A 37 2.63 10.46 -5.40
C PRO A 37 1.24 9.95 -4.96
N PHE A 38 0.54 10.69 -4.10
CA PHE A 38 -0.85 10.38 -3.80
C PHE A 38 -1.73 10.71 -5.01
N ASN A 39 -2.30 9.68 -5.63
CA ASN A 39 -3.35 9.80 -6.61
C ASN A 39 -4.44 8.76 -6.27
N PRO A 40 -5.62 9.18 -5.80
CA PRO A 40 -6.60 8.23 -5.33
C PRO A 40 -7.17 7.37 -6.47
N THR A 41 -7.27 6.06 -6.25
CA THR A 41 -7.95 5.15 -7.18
C THR A 41 -9.41 5.56 -7.35
N CYS A 42 -9.87 5.74 -8.59
CA CYS A 42 -11.27 6.08 -8.87
C CYS A 42 -12.19 4.87 -8.60
N THR A 43 -13.47 5.12 -8.28
CA THR A 43 -14.43 4.07 -7.89
C THR A 43 -14.55 2.95 -8.90
N HIS A 44 -14.53 3.26 -10.20
CA HIS A 44 -14.62 2.27 -11.28
C HIS A 44 -13.40 1.33 -11.30
N ALA A 45 -12.18 1.87 -11.16
CA ALA A 45 -10.97 1.06 -11.08
C ALA A 45 -10.93 0.22 -9.80
N GLN A 46 -11.45 0.73 -8.67
CA GLN A 46 -11.62 -0.05 -7.45
C GLN A 46 -12.55 -1.25 -7.68
N SER A 47 -13.70 -1.04 -8.35
CA SER A 47 -14.64 -2.12 -8.66
C SER A 47 -14.03 -3.21 -9.56
N ILE A 48 -13.30 -2.83 -10.61
CA ILE A 48 -12.60 -3.79 -11.47
C ILE A 48 -11.56 -4.56 -10.67
N ALA A 49 -10.72 -3.86 -9.89
CA ALA A 49 -9.70 -4.51 -9.08
C ALA A 49 -10.29 -5.50 -8.06
N LEU A 50 -11.38 -5.14 -7.37
CA LEU A 50 -12.05 -6.05 -6.44
C LEU A 50 -12.66 -7.27 -7.14
N ASN A 51 -13.26 -7.08 -8.32
CA ASN A 51 -13.79 -8.17 -9.14
C ASN A 51 -12.66 -9.13 -9.57
N LEU A 52 -11.53 -8.60 -10.04
CA LEU A 52 -10.37 -9.40 -10.46
C LEU A 52 -9.72 -10.14 -9.28
N LEU A 53 -9.67 -9.53 -8.09
CA LEU A 53 -9.17 -10.20 -6.88
C LEU A 53 -10.11 -11.32 -6.41
N SER A 54 -11.39 -11.27 -6.78
CA SER A 54 -12.42 -12.27 -6.42
C SER A 54 -12.36 -12.64 -4.93
N LEU A 55 -12.34 -11.60 -4.07
CA LEU A 55 -12.14 -11.74 -2.64
C LEU A 55 -13.21 -12.61 -1.99
N GLN A 56 -12.80 -13.39 -1.01
CA GLN A 56 -13.63 -14.25 -0.16
C GLN A 56 -13.59 -13.76 1.29
N THR A 57 -14.55 -14.19 2.11
CA THR A 57 -14.59 -13.83 3.54
C THR A 57 -13.38 -14.36 4.34
N SER A 58 -12.66 -15.35 3.83
CA SER A 58 -11.43 -15.87 4.45
C SER A 58 -10.16 -15.16 3.98
N ASP A 59 -10.27 -14.21 3.04
CA ASP A 59 -9.09 -13.56 2.46
C ASP A 59 -8.49 -12.54 3.43
N VAL A 60 -7.18 -12.41 3.33
CA VAL A 60 -6.41 -11.30 3.88
C VAL A 60 -5.91 -10.45 2.72
N LEU A 61 -6.46 -9.24 2.62
CA LEU A 61 -6.14 -8.25 1.60
C LEU A 61 -5.10 -7.26 2.12
N PHE A 62 -4.02 -7.08 1.36
CA PHE A 62 -3.05 -6.01 1.59
C PHE A 62 -3.15 -4.92 0.52
N ASP A 63 -3.11 -3.66 0.95
CA ASP A 63 -2.95 -2.49 0.08
C ASP A 63 -1.62 -1.80 0.42
N LEU A 64 -0.63 -1.92 -0.46
CA LEU A 64 0.73 -1.42 -0.23
C LEU A 64 0.88 -0.01 -0.84
N GLY A 65 0.89 1.00 0.02
CA GLY A 65 0.71 2.40 -0.35
C GLY A 65 -0.78 2.79 -0.37
N CYS A 66 -1.48 2.51 0.73
CA CYS A 66 -2.94 2.57 0.78
C CYS A 66 -3.54 3.99 0.72
N GLY A 67 -2.71 5.04 0.82
CA GLY A 67 -3.17 6.42 0.79
C GLY A 67 -4.21 6.68 1.87
N ASP A 68 -5.40 7.16 1.48
CA ASP A 68 -6.51 7.42 2.41
C ASP A 68 -7.41 6.19 2.68
N GLY A 69 -6.92 4.98 2.38
CA GLY A 69 -7.58 3.73 2.74
C GLY A 69 -8.83 3.38 1.92
N ARG A 70 -9.18 4.20 0.92
CA ARG A 70 -10.45 4.08 0.18
C ARG A 70 -10.68 2.71 -0.46
N PHE A 71 -9.62 2.05 -0.95
CA PHE A 71 -9.75 0.73 -1.58
C PHE A 71 -10.11 -0.35 -0.54
N LEU A 72 -9.49 -0.30 0.64
CA LEU A 72 -9.81 -1.18 1.75
C LEU A 72 -11.22 -0.94 2.28
N CYS A 73 -11.62 0.33 2.47
CA CYS A 73 -12.99 0.67 2.86
C CYS A 73 -14.01 0.13 1.84
N LYS A 74 -13.73 0.26 0.54
CA LYS A 74 -14.56 -0.30 -0.52
C LYS A 74 -14.64 -1.84 -0.41
N ALA A 75 -13.52 -2.53 -0.18
CA ALA A 75 -13.50 -3.98 0.00
C ALA A 75 -14.40 -4.44 1.17
N ILE A 76 -14.34 -3.76 2.32
CA ILE A 76 -15.19 -4.06 3.48
C ILE A 76 -16.67 -3.77 3.20
N GLN A 77 -16.99 -2.71 2.46
CA GLN A 77 -18.37 -2.45 2.04
C GLN A 77 -18.93 -3.57 1.16
N HIS A 78 -18.09 -4.22 0.36
CA HIS A 78 -18.47 -5.38 -0.46
C HIS A 78 -18.52 -6.69 0.34
N ILE A 79 -17.68 -6.85 1.36
CA ILE A 79 -17.58 -8.05 2.20
C ILE A 79 -17.55 -7.62 3.68
N PRO A 80 -18.70 -7.32 4.30
CA PRO A 80 -18.77 -6.74 5.65
C PRO A 80 -18.43 -7.71 6.79
N TYR A 81 -18.40 -9.02 6.52
CA TYR A 81 -18.07 -10.05 7.50
C TYR A 81 -16.94 -10.97 7.02
N GLY A 82 -16.00 -11.28 7.92
CA GLY A 82 -14.87 -12.21 7.73
C GLY A 82 -13.60 -11.62 7.11
N LEU A 83 -13.72 -10.68 6.17
CA LEU A 83 -12.59 -10.15 5.42
C LEU A 83 -11.61 -9.41 6.35
N SER A 84 -10.31 -9.70 6.22
CA SER A 84 -9.28 -8.97 6.94
C SER A 84 -8.45 -8.14 5.96
N CYS A 85 -8.27 -6.87 6.28
CA CYS A 85 -7.58 -5.91 5.43
C CYS A 85 -6.42 -5.26 6.18
N VAL A 86 -5.30 -5.05 5.50
CA VAL A 86 -4.15 -4.31 6.02
C VAL A 86 -3.73 -3.25 5.01
N GLY A 87 -3.71 -2.00 5.43
CA GLY A 87 -3.17 -0.88 4.67
C GLY A 87 -1.82 -0.46 5.25
N VAL A 88 -0.83 -0.27 4.38
CA VAL A 88 0.48 0.26 4.78
C VAL A 88 0.71 1.56 4.02
N GLU A 89 0.93 2.64 4.76
CA GLU A 89 1.15 3.97 4.20
C GLU A 89 2.34 4.65 4.90
N TYR A 90 3.17 5.30 4.10
CA TYR A 90 4.40 5.94 4.56
C TYR A 90 4.15 7.37 5.06
N ASP A 91 3.22 8.09 4.45
CA ASP A 91 2.94 9.49 4.77
C ASP A 91 1.91 9.60 5.90
N GLU A 92 2.33 10.14 7.04
CA GLU A 92 1.53 10.28 8.26
C GLU A 92 0.18 10.99 8.04
N MET A 93 0.13 11.97 7.12
CA MET A 93 -1.11 12.67 6.82
C MET A 93 -2.14 11.74 6.17
N PHE A 94 -1.69 10.86 5.27
CA PHE A 94 -2.57 9.88 4.64
C PHE A 94 -2.91 8.72 5.58
N VAL A 95 -1.99 8.31 6.46
CA VAL A 95 -2.28 7.37 7.57
C VAL A 95 -3.43 7.89 8.42
N THR A 96 -3.37 9.16 8.84
CA THR A 96 -4.43 9.78 9.66
C THR A 96 -5.76 9.75 8.92
N ARG A 97 -5.78 10.19 7.65
CA ARG A 97 -6.99 10.16 6.82
C ARG A 97 -7.56 8.75 6.64
N ALA A 98 -6.70 7.74 6.46
CA ALA A 98 -7.13 6.36 6.33
C ALA A 98 -7.76 5.83 7.62
N LYS A 99 -7.16 6.15 8.78
CA LYS A 99 -7.73 5.79 10.09
C LYS A 99 -9.08 6.45 10.32
N ASP A 100 -9.22 7.73 9.98
CA ASP A 100 -10.50 8.45 10.07
C ASP A 100 -11.56 7.82 9.16
N ALA A 101 -11.20 7.48 7.92
CA ALA A 101 -12.11 6.81 6.98
C ALA A 101 -12.56 5.43 7.49
N VAL A 102 -11.66 4.65 8.12
CA VAL A 102 -11.98 3.36 8.74
C VAL A 102 -12.91 3.54 9.94
N ALA A 103 -12.64 4.52 10.80
CA ALA A 103 -13.49 4.80 11.96
C ALA A 103 -14.91 5.20 11.55
N ASN A 104 -15.03 6.09 10.55
CA ASN A 104 -16.33 6.50 10.01
C ASN A 104 -17.08 5.33 9.38
N LEU A 105 -16.40 4.50 8.59
CA LEU A 105 -17.00 3.30 8.00
C LEU A 105 -17.51 2.33 9.07
N ASN A 106 -16.75 2.12 10.14
CA ASN A 106 -17.17 1.26 11.24
C ASN A 106 -18.42 1.80 11.92
N GLN A 107 -18.47 3.12 12.18
CA GLN A 107 -19.66 3.76 12.74
C GLN A 107 -20.87 3.61 11.82
N GLU A 108 -20.73 3.89 10.52
CA GLU A 108 -21.81 3.73 9.54
C GLU A 108 -22.35 2.29 9.49
N LEU A 109 -21.47 1.30 9.57
CA LEU A 109 -21.88 -0.09 9.52
C LEU A 109 -22.56 -0.54 10.82
N THR A 110 -22.10 -0.05 11.98
CA THR A 110 -22.78 -0.30 13.27
C THR A 110 -24.17 0.30 13.29
N THR A 111 -24.34 1.55 12.82
CA THR A 111 -25.67 2.19 12.75
C THR A 111 -26.62 1.40 11.84
N LYS A 112 -26.16 0.92 10.68
CA LYS A 112 -26.98 0.09 9.78
C LYS A 112 -27.40 -1.24 10.42
N GLU A 113 -26.52 -1.90 11.16
CA GLU A 113 -26.83 -3.14 11.88
C GLU A 113 -27.91 -2.95 12.96
N GLU A 114 -27.90 -1.80 13.64
CA GLU A 114 -28.94 -1.42 14.61
C GLU A 114 -30.28 -1.10 13.92
N GLU A 115 -30.26 -0.39 12.78
CA GLU A 115 -31.45 -0.03 12.00
C GLU A 115 -32.13 -1.24 11.34
N ASP A 116 -31.35 -2.20 10.84
CA ASP A 116 -31.86 -3.44 10.21
C ASP A 116 -32.46 -4.44 11.22
N GLY A 117 -32.65 -4.02 12.47
CA GLY A 117 -33.53 -4.70 13.44
C GLY A 117 -32.85 -5.72 14.33
N GLY A 118 -31.52 -5.64 14.53
CA GLY A 118 -30.79 -6.42 15.55
C GLY A 118 -31.01 -7.94 15.48
N GLY A 119 -31.52 -8.44 14.35
CA GLY A 119 -31.74 -9.84 14.08
C GLY A 119 -30.40 -10.48 13.82
N GLY A 120 -29.67 -10.75 14.89
CA GLY A 120 -28.29 -11.21 14.84
C GLY A 120 -28.12 -12.35 13.85
N GLU A 121 -27.39 -12.08 12.77
CA GLU A 121 -26.60 -13.14 12.16
C GLU A 121 -25.58 -13.58 13.21
N GLY A 122 -25.99 -14.55 14.03
CA GLY A 122 -25.22 -15.03 15.17
C GLY A 122 -23.77 -15.32 14.79
N GLY A 123 -22.84 -14.65 15.47
CA GLY A 123 -21.44 -15.04 15.55
C GLY A 123 -20.55 -14.76 14.33
N LYS A 124 -21.03 -14.09 13.26
CA LYS A 124 -20.13 -13.73 12.15
C LYS A 124 -19.18 -12.61 12.57
N LYS A 125 -17.89 -12.90 12.56
CA LYS A 125 -16.83 -11.91 12.83
C LYS A 125 -16.90 -10.78 11.79
N ARG A 126 -17.03 -9.54 12.25
CA ARG A 126 -16.95 -8.33 11.40
C ARG A 126 -15.64 -8.31 10.62
N SER A 127 -15.70 -7.86 9.38
CA SER A 127 -14.50 -7.57 8.62
C SER A 127 -13.73 -6.41 9.27
N VAL A 128 -12.40 -6.43 9.16
CA VAL A 128 -11.52 -5.49 9.87
C VAL A 128 -10.50 -4.85 8.94
N ILE A 129 -10.14 -3.59 9.22
CA ILE A 129 -9.03 -2.90 8.56
C ILE A 129 -8.00 -2.49 9.61
N GLU A 130 -6.75 -2.88 9.41
CA GLU A 130 -5.59 -2.37 10.16
C GLU A 130 -4.79 -1.39 9.28
N ILE A 131 -4.63 -0.14 9.73
CA ILE A 131 -3.78 0.84 9.05
C ILE A 131 -2.43 0.96 9.78
N ARG A 132 -1.35 0.69 9.06
CA ARG A 132 0.03 0.77 9.54
C ARG A 132 0.74 1.96 8.95
N HIS A 133 1.42 2.71 9.80
CA HIS A 133 2.33 3.77 9.38
C HIS A 133 3.73 3.18 9.17
N GLY A 134 4.26 3.26 7.96
CA GLY A 134 5.64 2.88 7.68
C GLY A 134 5.95 2.67 6.21
N ASP A 135 7.22 2.40 5.93
CA ASP A 135 7.70 2.05 4.60
C ASP A 135 7.29 0.62 4.25
N VAL A 136 6.62 0.42 3.11
CA VAL A 136 6.23 -0.90 2.61
C VAL A 136 7.43 -1.81 2.36
N LEU A 137 8.64 -1.27 2.22
CA LEU A 137 9.87 -2.04 2.06
C LEU A 137 10.47 -2.49 3.40
N ASN A 138 9.90 -2.05 4.52
CA ASN A 138 10.31 -2.51 5.83
C ASN A 138 9.52 -3.76 6.23
N GLU A 139 10.20 -4.91 6.25
CA GLU A 139 9.58 -6.20 6.58
C GLU A 139 8.89 -6.22 7.94
N SER A 140 9.40 -5.49 8.94
CA SER A 140 8.78 -5.47 10.28
C SER A 140 7.43 -4.74 10.32
N ILE A 141 7.16 -3.88 9.33
CA ILE A 141 5.88 -3.17 9.19
C ILE A 141 4.86 -4.05 8.45
N ILE A 142 5.25 -4.63 7.32
CA ILE A 142 4.34 -5.42 6.47
C ILE A 142 4.14 -6.85 6.98
N SER A 143 5.14 -7.40 7.67
CA SER A 143 5.20 -8.79 8.12
C SER A 143 5.79 -8.86 9.54
N PRO A 144 5.12 -8.24 10.53
CA PRO A 144 5.58 -8.27 11.91
C PRO A 144 5.64 -9.71 12.44
N SER A 145 6.63 -9.99 13.30
CA SER A 145 6.79 -11.31 13.94
C SER A 145 5.72 -11.60 14.99
N SER A 146 4.94 -10.59 15.41
CA SER A 146 3.87 -10.78 16.39
C SER A 146 2.78 -11.72 15.85
N THR A 147 2.29 -12.61 16.72
CA THR A 147 1.16 -13.49 16.40
C THR A 147 -0.19 -12.76 16.43
N SER A 148 -0.26 -11.59 17.07
CA SER A 148 -1.48 -10.80 17.17
C SER A 148 -1.77 -9.89 15.97
N SER A 149 -0.82 -9.75 15.04
CA SER A 149 -0.94 -8.89 13.85
C SER A 149 -0.73 -9.71 12.58
N LEU A 150 -1.45 -9.31 11.52
CA LEU A 150 -1.41 -10.01 10.23
C LEU A 150 -0.08 -9.77 9.52
N SER A 151 0.55 -10.83 9.04
CA SER A 151 1.79 -10.77 8.27
C SER A 151 1.50 -10.97 6.79
N LEU A 152 2.13 -10.16 5.93
CA LEU A 152 2.05 -10.38 4.48
C LEU A 152 2.56 -11.77 4.07
N TYR A 153 3.66 -12.24 4.68
CA TYR A 153 4.30 -13.51 4.33
C TYR A 153 3.54 -14.73 4.87
N ARG A 154 2.86 -14.59 6.00
CA ARG A 154 2.08 -15.67 6.63
C ARG A 154 0.63 -15.70 6.19
N ASP A 155 -0.02 -14.54 6.21
CA ASP A 155 -1.48 -14.44 6.18
C ASP A 155 -1.98 -13.87 4.84
N GLY A 156 -1.18 -13.05 4.14
CA GLY A 156 -1.57 -12.38 2.90
C GLY A 156 -2.03 -13.33 1.78
N THR A 157 -3.19 -13.04 1.19
CA THR A 157 -3.82 -13.86 0.14
C THR A 157 -4.15 -13.08 -1.13
N ALA A 158 -4.30 -11.77 -0.99
CA ALA A 158 -4.64 -10.84 -2.04
C ALA A 158 -3.87 -9.53 -1.82
N ILE A 159 -3.37 -8.92 -2.88
CA ILE A 159 -2.61 -7.67 -2.82
C ILE A 159 -3.11 -6.72 -3.89
N PHE A 160 -3.36 -5.47 -3.50
CA PHE A 160 -3.58 -4.36 -4.42
C PHE A 160 -2.37 -3.43 -4.44
N LEU A 161 -1.99 -2.97 -5.63
CA LEU A 161 -0.85 -2.09 -5.88
C LEU A 161 -1.24 -0.97 -6.82
N TYR A 162 -1.00 0.27 -6.40
CA TYR A 162 -1.04 1.41 -7.31
C TYR A 162 0.19 2.29 -7.11
N LEU A 163 1.31 1.82 -7.67
CA LEU A 163 2.63 2.42 -7.54
C LEU A 163 3.22 2.76 -8.90
N LEU A 164 4.20 3.68 -8.93
CA LEU A 164 4.97 3.95 -10.15
C LEU A 164 5.86 2.74 -10.51
N PRO A 165 6.31 2.60 -11.78
CA PRO A 165 7.13 1.47 -12.21
C PRO A 165 8.38 1.22 -11.35
N LYS A 166 9.06 2.29 -10.89
CA LYS A 166 10.20 2.19 -9.96
C LYS A 166 9.78 1.61 -8.60
N GLY A 167 8.59 1.99 -8.11
CA GLY A 167 8.00 1.44 -6.89
C GLY A 167 7.65 -0.04 -7.03
N LEU A 168 6.96 -0.41 -8.11
CA LEU A 168 6.64 -1.80 -8.44
C LEU A 168 7.90 -2.68 -8.51
N LYS A 169 8.96 -2.19 -9.15
CA LYS A 169 10.26 -2.90 -9.19
C LYS A 169 10.85 -3.14 -7.80
N ARG A 170 10.64 -2.22 -6.84
CA ARG A 170 11.18 -2.31 -5.48
C ARG A 170 10.35 -3.22 -4.57
N VAL A 171 9.03 -3.26 -4.72
CA VAL A 171 8.17 -4.16 -3.95
C VAL A 171 8.19 -5.59 -4.50
N LYS A 172 8.55 -5.78 -5.77
CA LYS A 172 8.58 -7.09 -6.44
C LYS A 172 9.26 -8.21 -5.63
N PRO A 173 10.50 -8.05 -5.09
CA PRO A 173 11.15 -9.13 -4.32
C PRO A 173 10.38 -9.56 -3.07
N LEU A 174 9.65 -8.63 -2.45
CA LEU A 174 8.80 -8.87 -1.29
C LEU A 174 7.53 -9.64 -1.69
N LEU A 175 6.96 -9.37 -2.87
CA LEU A 175 5.83 -10.14 -3.42
C LEU A 175 6.26 -11.58 -3.76
N GLU A 176 7.46 -11.74 -4.33
CA GLU A 176 8.05 -13.05 -4.64
C GLU A 176 8.30 -13.85 -3.36
N LYS A 177 8.84 -13.22 -2.32
CA LYS A 177 9.03 -13.83 -1.00
C LYS A 177 7.70 -14.22 -0.35
N ALA A 178 6.67 -13.37 -0.43
CA ALA A 178 5.34 -13.69 0.08
C ALA A 178 4.74 -14.93 -0.61
N ALA A 179 4.86 -15.03 -1.94
CA ALA A 179 4.40 -16.20 -2.67
C ALA A 179 5.20 -17.47 -2.30
N LEU A 180 6.52 -17.35 -2.16
CA LEU A 180 7.40 -18.46 -1.77
C LEU A 180 7.05 -19.01 -0.39
N GLU A 181 6.87 -18.15 0.62
CA GLU A 181 6.51 -18.57 1.98
C GLU A 181 5.15 -19.26 2.02
N ARG A 182 4.21 -18.77 1.22
CA ARG A 182 2.87 -19.33 1.14
C ARG A 182 2.86 -20.70 0.47
N LYS A 183 3.72 -20.90 -0.54
CA LYS A 183 3.96 -22.20 -1.16
C LYS A 183 4.52 -23.21 -0.16
N ARG A 184 5.52 -22.79 0.64
CA ARG A 184 6.12 -23.61 1.71
C ARG A 184 5.05 -24.04 2.72
N GLN A 185 4.21 -23.12 3.18
CA GLN A 185 3.14 -23.42 4.14
C GLN A 185 2.08 -24.38 3.59
N GLN A 186 1.78 -24.34 2.29
CA GLN A 186 0.88 -25.32 1.69
C GLN A 186 1.51 -26.71 1.61
N GLN A 187 2.80 -26.79 1.25
CA GLN A 187 3.52 -28.07 1.20
C GLN A 187 3.59 -28.77 2.57
N GLU A 188 3.73 -27.99 3.64
CA GLU A 188 3.74 -28.50 5.03
C GLU A 188 2.36 -28.99 5.51
N LYS A 189 1.28 -28.56 4.88
CA LYS A 189 -0.10 -28.92 5.25
C LYS A 189 -0.69 -30.06 4.42
N LYS A 190 0.04 -30.61 3.43
CA LYS A 190 -0.47 -31.70 2.58
C LYS A 190 -0.60 -33.01 3.36
N ASN A 191 -1.85 -33.31 3.74
CA ASN A 191 -2.41 -34.67 3.78
C ASN A 191 -3.19 -34.88 2.46
N ASP A 192 -3.26 -36.13 2.00
CA ASP A 192 -3.27 -36.59 0.60
C ASP A 192 -4.38 -36.15 -0.39
N ASP A 193 -5.41 -35.35 -0.06
CA ASP A 193 -6.62 -35.31 -0.92
C ASP A 193 -7.26 -33.93 -1.18
N ASP A 194 -6.52 -32.83 -1.42
CA ASP A 194 -7.18 -31.55 -1.79
C ASP A 194 -6.66 -30.86 -3.06
N GLU A 195 -7.63 -30.39 -3.84
CA GLU A 195 -7.59 -29.90 -5.21
C GLU A 195 -6.71 -28.64 -5.30
N ASN A 196 -5.52 -28.83 -5.85
CA ASN A 196 -4.39 -27.89 -5.73
C ASN A 196 -4.32 -26.87 -6.89
N ASP A 197 -5.44 -26.21 -7.22
CA ASP A 197 -5.52 -25.28 -8.36
C ASP A 197 -5.88 -23.82 -7.98
N LYS A 198 -6.11 -23.55 -6.69
CA LYS A 198 -6.35 -22.17 -6.22
C LYS A 198 -5.02 -21.41 -6.14
N PRO A 199 -4.90 -20.21 -6.75
CA PRO A 199 -3.67 -19.42 -6.70
C PRO A 199 -3.29 -19.10 -5.25
N LEU A 200 -2.00 -19.24 -4.93
CA LEU A 200 -1.49 -18.89 -3.60
C LEU A 200 -1.78 -17.42 -3.35
N LEU A 201 -1.33 -16.57 -4.25
CA LEU A 201 -1.38 -15.12 -4.08
C LEU A 201 -1.96 -14.48 -5.34
N ARG A 202 -3.05 -13.73 -5.17
CA ARG A 202 -3.64 -12.91 -6.22
C ARG A 202 -3.15 -11.48 -6.06
N ILE A 203 -2.62 -10.90 -7.12
CA ILE A 203 -2.08 -9.55 -7.10
C ILE A 203 -2.75 -8.75 -8.19
N VAL A 204 -3.27 -7.58 -7.84
CA VAL A 204 -3.73 -6.58 -8.81
C VAL A 204 -2.80 -5.38 -8.78
N SER A 205 -2.31 -4.96 -9.95
CA SER A 205 -1.67 -3.66 -10.12
C SER A 205 -2.48 -2.74 -11.02
N TYR A 206 -2.61 -1.47 -10.66
CA TYR A 206 -3.34 -0.47 -11.43
C TYR A 206 -2.39 0.48 -12.17
N MET A 207 -2.76 0.84 -13.41
CA MET A 207 -2.04 1.67 -14.39
C MET A 207 -0.74 1.11 -14.94
N PHE A 208 0.10 0.51 -14.10
CA PHE A 208 1.39 -0.03 -14.50
C PHE A 208 1.48 -1.53 -14.20
N SER A 209 2.08 -2.28 -15.12
CA SER A 209 2.40 -3.69 -14.91
C SER A 209 3.61 -3.85 -13.98
N ILE A 210 3.69 -5.00 -13.31
CA ILE A 210 4.86 -5.35 -12.49
C ILE A 210 6.01 -5.69 -13.44
N PRO A 211 7.17 -5.00 -13.37
CA PRO A 211 8.24 -5.18 -14.34
C PRO A 211 8.75 -6.64 -14.42
N GLY A 212 8.73 -7.19 -15.63
CA GLY A 212 9.20 -8.55 -15.92
C GLY A 212 8.28 -9.66 -15.40
N TRP A 213 7.00 -9.36 -15.14
CA TRP A 213 5.95 -10.36 -14.93
C TRP A 213 4.92 -10.26 -16.04
N ASP A 214 4.40 -11.41 -16.45
CA ASP A 214 3.30 -11.51 -17.39
C ASP A 214 1.97 -11.59 -16.62
N PRO A 215 1.04 -10.64 -16.84
CA PRO A 215 -0.28 -10.69 -16.22
C PRO A 215 -1.10 -11.81 -16.85
N ILE A 216 -1.89 -12.51 -16.03
CA ILE A 216 -2.83 -13.51 -16.52
C ILE A 216 -4.10 -12.88 -17.12
N HIS A 217 -4.37 -11.63 -16.77
CA HIS A 217 -5.49 -10.84 -17.29
C HIS A 217 -5.17 -9.34 -17.24
N VAL A 218 -5.66 -8.60 -18.24
CA VAL A 218 -5.54 -7.14 -18.31
C VAL A 218 -6.89 -6.54 -18.68
N ASP A 219 -7.49 -5.80 -17.76
CA ASP A 219 -8.73 -5.06 -17.98
C ASP A 219 -8.39 -3.61 -18.38
N ARG A 220 -8.97 -3.10 -19.48
CA ARG A 220 -8.78 -1.72 -19.98
C ARG A 220 -10.07 -0.91 -19.99
N SER A 221 -11.11 -1.38 -19.32
CA SER A 221 -12.44 -0.76 -19.28
C SER A 221 -12.53 0.43 -18.31
N THR A 222 -11.42 0.87 -17.72
CA THR A 222 -11.42 2.05 -16.86
C THR A 222 -11.54 3.35 -17.66
N LYS A 223 -11.97 4.42 -16.98
CA LYS A 223 -11.99 5.76 -17.55
C LYS A 223 -10.57 6.19 -17.94
N GLY A 224 -10.35 6.49 -19.22
CA GLY A 224 -9.03 6.82 -19.76
C GLY A 224 -8.18 5.61 -20.14
N GLU A 225 -8.79 4.42 -20.21
CA GLU A 225 -8.16 3.15 -20.64
C GLU A 225 -6.94 2.75 -19.79
N CYS A 226 -6.87 3.27 -18.56
CA CYS A 226 -5.85 2.93 -17.58
C CYS A 226 -5.97 1.44 -17.20
N PRO A 227 -4.98 0.60 -17.52
CA PRO A 227 -5.11 -0.85 -17.36
C PRO A 227 -5.11 -1.28 -15.89
N VAL A 228 -5.87 -2.34 -15.59
CA VAL A 228 -5.82 -3.09 -14.33
C VAL A 228 -5.28 -4.49 -14.66
N TYR A 229 -4.16 -4.86 -14.04
CA TYR A 229 -3.46 -6.11 -14.31
C TYR A 229 -3.68 -7.10 -13.17
N LEU A 230 -4.00 -8.35 -13.49
CA LEU A 230 -4.10 -9.45 -12.52
C LEU A 230 -2.94 -10.43 -12.71
N TYR A 231 -2.37 -10.87 -11.59
CA TYR A 231 -1.32 -11.90 -11.53
C TYR A 231 -1.72 -12.97 -10.52
N HIS A 232 -1.45 -14.23 -10.87
CA HIS A 232 -1.53 -15.36 -9.96
C HIS A 232 -0.11 -15.87 -9.71
N LEU A 233 0.28 -15.98 -8.45
CA LEU A 233 1.54 -16.63 -8.07
C LEU A 233 1.22 -17.97 -7.40
N THR A 234 1.95 -19.00 -7.81
CA THR A 234 1.76 -20.42 -7.45
C THR A 234 3.06 -21.11 -7.05
#